data_AF-A0AAW5D5Z1-F1
#
_entry.id   AF-A0AAW5D5Z1-F1
#
_cell.length_a   1.000
_cell.length_b   1.000
_cell.length_c   1.000
_cell.angle_alpha   90.00
_cell.angle_beta   90.00
_cell.angle_gamma   90.00
#
_symmetry.space_group_name_H-M   'P 1'
#
loop_
_entity.id
_entity.type
_entity.pdbx_description
1 polymer ?
#
loop_
_entity_poly.entity_id
_entity_poly.type
_entity_poly.pdbx_seq_one_letter_code
_entity_poly.pdbx_strand_id
1 'polypeptide(L)' 'MSYNLCLLPRQEKYQIQLEYEASFWAYQIKRGKKSREAIYDTINQRPLSEQDTLKQKFEYYLSLMLA' A
#
# COMPACT_ATOMS: atom_id res chain seq x y z
N MET A 1 20.89 10.00 -13.55
CA MET A 1 19.97 9.84 -12.41
C MET A 1 20.18 8.45 -11.81
N SER A 2 20.46 8.36 -10.51
CA SER A 2 20.66 7.09 -9.82
C SER A 2 19.31 6.60 -9.27
N TYR A 3 18.89 5.40 -9.65
CA TYR A 3 17.67 4.74 -9.17
C TYR A 3 17.92 3.86 -7.94
N ASN A 4 19.04 4.09 -7.24
CA ASN A 4 19.47 3.21 -6.16
C ASN A 4 18.65 3.45 -4.88
N LEU A 5 17.63 2.60 -4.69
CA LEU A 5 16.76 2.61 -3.51
C LEU A 5 17.54 2.46 -2.19
N CYS A 6 18.71 1.80 -2.22
CA CYS A 6 19.53 1.60 -1.04
C CYS A 6 20.17 2.91 -0.53
N LEU A 7 20.31 3.93 -1.38
CA LEU A 7 20.88 5.23 -1.00
C LEU A 7 19.82 6.20 -0.47
N LEU A 8 18.54 5.86 -0.54
CA LEU A 8 17.47 6.74 -0.09
C LEU A 8 17.47 6.91 1.44
N PRO A 9 17.04 8.08 1.94
CA PRO A 9 16.74 8.29 3.35
C PRO A 9 15.75 7.26 3.89
N ARG A 10 15.83 6.97 5.19
CA ARG A 10 14.96 5.99 5.86
C ARG A 10 13.48 6.28 5.65
N GLN A 11 13.10 7.56 5.67
CA GLN A 11 11.71 7.99 5.47
C GLN A 11 11.20 7.63 4.06
N GLU A 12 12.00 7.84 3.02
CA GLU A 12 11.63 7.51 1.65
C GLU A 12 11.55 6.00 1.43
N LYS A 13 12.49 5.23 2.00
CA LYS A 13 12.41 3.76 2.02
C LYS A 13 11.13 3.27 2.69
N TYR A 14 10.72 3.94 3.77
CA TYR A 14 9.50 3.60 4.47
C TYR A 14 8.25 3.88 3.62
N GLN A 15 8.22 5.01 2.92
CA GLN A 15 7.13 5.31 1.99
C GLN A 15 7.01 4.26 0.88
N ILE A 16 8.14 3.82 0.31
CA ILE A 16 8.16 2.75 -0.69
C ILE A 16 7.58 1.44 -0.11
N GLN A 17 7.88 1.13 1.16
CA GLN A 17 7.32 -0.05 1.81
C GLN A 17 5.79 0.05 1.96
N LEU A 18 5.27 1.21 2.37
CA LEU A 18 3.81 1.43 2.48
C LEU A 18 3.13 1.34 1.11
N GLU A 19 3.75 1.87 0.06
CA GLU A 19 3.26 1.75 -1.31
C GLU A 19 3.24 0.29 -1.78
N TYR A 20 4.29 -0.47 -1.49
CA TYR A 20 4.34 -1.89 -1.81
C TYR A 20 3.22 -2.66 -1.10
N GLU A 21 3.01 -2.45 0.21
CA GLU A 21 1.95 -3.12 0.98
C GLU A 21 0.56 -2.81 0.41
N ALA A 22 0.28 -1.54 0.11
CA ALA A 22 -0.98 -1.12 -0.48
C ALA A 22 -1.23 -1.78 -1.85
N SER A 23 -0.21 -1.83 -2.71
CA SER A 23 -0.29 -2.47 -4.03
C SER A 23 -0.52 -3.98 -3.93
N PHE A 24 0.08 -4.63 -2.93
CA PHE A 24 -0.06 -6.05 -2.70
C PHE A 24 -1.47 -6.40 -2.24
N TRP A 25 -2.08 -5.58 -1.38
CA TRP A 25 -3.49 -5.76 -0.99
C TRP A 25 -4.46 -5.61 -2.16
N ALA A 26 -4.24 -4.60 -3.02
CA ALA A 26 -5.02 -4.46 -4.26
C ALA A 26 -4.91 -5.71 -5.14
N TYR A 27 -3.70 -6.27 -5.27
CA TYR A 27 -3.47 -7.52 -6.00
C TYR A 27 -4.21 -8.72 -5.39
N GLN A 28 -4.24 -8.83 -4.05
CA GLN A 28 -4.98 -9.89 -3.37
C GLN A 28 -6.48 -9.84 -3.65
N ILE A 29 -7.07 -8.63 -3.74
CA ILE A 29 -8.47 -8.45 -4.12
C ILE A 29 -8.70 -8.85 -5.58
N LYS A 30 -7.85 -8.40 -6.50
CA LYS A 30 -7.92 -8.80 -7.92
C LYS A 30 -7.87 -10.32 -8.10
N ARG A 31 -7.13 -11.02 -7.24
CA ARG A 31 -7.03 -12.49 -7.25
C ARG A 31 -8.14 -13.20 -6.48
N GLY A 32 -9.10 -12.47 -5.88
CA GLY A 32 -10.18 -13.04 -5.07
C GLY A 32 -9.71 -13.69 -3.77
N LYS A 33 -8.51 -13.36 -3.28
CA LYS A 33 -7.92 -13.98 -2.08
C LYS A 33 -8.31 -13.27 -0.78
N LYS A 34 -8.70 -12.00 -0.87
CA LYS A 34 -9.16 -11.19 0.27
C LYS A 34 -10.31 -10.28 -0.16
N SER A 35 -11.15 -9.90 0.79
CA SER A 35 -12.17 -8.86 0.62
C SER A 35 -11.58 -7.48 0.94
N ARG A 36 -12.23 -6.44 0.42
CA ARG A 36 -11.87 -5.03 0.69
C ARG A 36 -11.99 -4.68 2.18
N GLU A 37 -13.02 -5.21 2.85
CA GLU A 37 -13.25 -5.03 4.30
C GLU A 37 -12.08 -5.57 5.13
N ALA A 38 -11.63 -6.80 4.85
CA ALA A 38 -10.51 -7.41 5.56
C ALA A 38 -9.21 -6.60 5.42
N ILE A 39 -9.03 -5.91 4.29
CA ILE A 39 -7.89 -5.00 4.10
C ILE A 39 -8.07 -3.73 4.94
N TYR A 40 -9.26 -3.12 4.96
CA TYR A 40 -9.52 -1.95 5.81
C TYR A 40 -9.34 -2.26 7.30
N ASP A 41 -9.75 -3.42 7.77
CA ASP A 41 -9.49 -3.86 9.15
C ASP A 41 -7.99 -3.94 9.42
N THR A 42 -7.23 -4.48 8.47
CA THR A 42 -5.75 -4.55 8.57
C THR A 42 -5.14 -3.14 8.60
N ILE A 43 -5.64 -2.20 7.79
CA ILE A 43 -5.18 -0.82 7.79
C ILE A 43 -5.52 -0.12 9.11
N ASN A 44 -6.72 -0.33 9.65
CA ASN A 44 -7.14 0.30 10.90
C ASN A 44 -6.34 -0.19 12.13
N GLN A 45 -5.67 -1.35 12.04
CA GLN A 45 -4.74 -1.84 13.06
C GLN A 45 -3.35 -1.18 13.01
N ARG A 46 -3.04 -0.43 11.95
CA ARG A 46 -1.76 0.29 11.80
C ARG A 46 -1.76 1.62 12.58
N PRO A 47 -0.58 2.22 12.84
CA PRO A 47 -0.48 3.55 13.44
C PRO A 47 -1.28 4.59 12.65
N LEU A 48 -1.96 5.51 13.35
CA LEU A 48 -2.80 6.56 12.75
C LEU A 48 -2.08 7.38 11.67
N SER A 49 -0.78 7.62 11.86
CA SER A 49 0.07 8.33 10.89
C SER A 49 0.16 7.66 9.52
N GLU A 50 -0.12 6.36 9.42
CA GLU A 50 0.01 5.57 8.20
C GLU A 50 -1.35 5.23 7.59
N GLN A 51 -2.42 5.27 8.37
CA GLN A 51 -3.74 4.81 7.92
C GLN A 51 -4.23 5.59 6.72
N ASP A 52 -4.13 6.92 6.75
CA ASP A 52 -4.61 7.76 5.65
C ASP A 52 -3.83 7.51 4.37
N THR A 53 -2.50 7.42 4.47
CA THR A 53 -1.63 7.11 3.32
C THR A 53 -1.93 5.73 2.75
N LEU A 54 -2.05 4.71 3.60
CA LEU A 54 -2.35 3.35 3.19
C LEU A 54 -3.73 3.26 2.53
N LYS A 55 -4.77 3.91 3.08
CA LYS A 55 -6.12 3.96 2.49
C LYS A 55 -6.07 4.59 1.10
N GLN A 56 -5.45 5.76 0.96
CA GLN A 56 -5.35 6.45 -0.32
C GLN A 56 -4.60 5.63 -1.38
N LYS A 57 -3.43 5.09 -1.03
CA LYS A 57 -2.61 4.29 -1.94
C LYS A 57 -3.29 2.99 -2.32
N PHE A 58 -3.94 2.32 -1.37
CA PHE A 58 -4.69 1.10 -1.62
C PHE A 58 -5.80 1.32 -2.65
N GLU A 59 -6.61 2.36 -2.46
CA GLU A 59 -7.68 2.71 -3.41
C GLU A 59 -7.14 3.07 -4.80
N TYR A 60 -6.03 3.82 -4.83
CA TYR A 60 -5.34 4.13 -6.08
C TYR A 60 -4.90 2.87 -6.82
N TYR A 61 -4.17 1.95 -6.17
CA TYR A 61 -3.74 0.71 -6.81
C TYR A 61 -4.90 -0.23 -7.16
N LEU A 62 -5.95 -0.24 -6.34
CA LEU A 62 -7.15 -1.02 -6.62
C LEU A 62 -7.84 -0.51 -7.90
N SER A 63 -7.97 0.82 -8.06
CA SER A 63 -8.51 1.41 -9.29
C SER A 63 -7.66 1.09 -10.52
N LEU A 64 -6.33 1.11 -10.40
CA LEU A 64 -5.43 0.75 -11.51
C LEU A 64 -5.52 -0.73 -11.91
N MET A 65 -5.79 -1.61 -10.95
CA MET A 65 -5.82 -3.05 -11.18
C MET A 65 -7.18 -3.57 -11.67
N LEU A 66 -8.26 -2.84 -11.36
CA LEU A 66 -9.63 -3.15 -11.77
C LEU A 66 -10.10 -2.35 -12.99
N ALA A 67 -9.34 -1.33 -13.42
CA ALA A 67 -9.46 -0.73 -14.75
C ALA A 67 -9.05 -1.74 -15.85
#